data_AF-A0A6A4HI91-F1
#
_entry.id   AF-A0A6A4HI91-F1
#
_cell.length_a   1.000
_cell.length_b   1.000
_cell.length_c   1.000
_cell.angle_alpha   90.00
_cell.angle_beta   90.00
_cell.angle_gamma   90.00
#
_symmetry.space_group_name_H-M   'P 1'
#
loop_
_entity.id
_entity.type
_entity.pdbx_description
1 polymer ?
#
loop_
_entity_poly.entity_id
_entity_poly.type
_entity_poly.pdbx_seq_one_letter_code
_entity_poly.pdbx_strand_id
1 'polypeptide(L)'
;MIEQPNSLSSIKQVAIVIGLVHCESESSCPGPTNELGTILYSGSFNPQYATPPGTLPPHQNFSLQVPETFAVGYAQLGVAHMYLLGAGLSPYLETFNTTLMITNTSTAADSQGATKTFSGMRIVGKPRLRQ
;
A
#
# COMPACT_ATOMS: atom_id res chain seq x y z
N MET A 1 1.27 1.64 6.72
CA MET A 1 1.07 3.08 6.47
C MET A 1 1.48 3.40 5.05
N ILE A 2 0.72 4.25 4.37
CA ILE A 2 1.06 4.76 3.03
C ILE A 2 1.26 6.27 3.14
N GLU A 3 2.39 6.73 2.61
CA GLU A 3 2.78 8.14 2.65
C GLU A 3 2.58 8.80 1.30
N GLN A 4 2.04 10.02 1.34
CA GLN A 4 2.01 10.90 0.21
C GLN A 4 3.23 11.83 0.25
N PRO A 5 4.03 11.90 -0.82
CA PRO A 5 5.07 12.91 -0.92
C PRO A 5 4.50 14.32 -0.80
N ASN A 6 5.27 15.22 -0.17
CA ASN A 6 4.93 16.63 -0.17
C ASN A 6 4.90 17.16 -1.61
N SER A 7 3.85 17.89 -1.95
CA SER A 7 3.68 18.52 -3.27
C SER A 7 3.53 20.02 -3.11
N LEU A 8 4.22 20.77 -3.97
CA LEU A 8 4.07 22.24 -4.08
C LEU A 8 2.79 22.63 -4.83
N SER A 9 2.19 21.68 -5.57
CA SER A 9 0.91 21.84 -6.26
C SER A 9 -0.22 21.15 -5.50
N SER A 10 -1.45 21.65 -5.68
CA SER A 10 -2.64 20.98 -5.15
C SER A 10 -2.75 19.54 -5.67
N ILE A 11 -3.16 18.64 -4.79
CA ILE A 11 -3.46 17.24 -5.13
C ILE A 11 -4.91 16.96 -4.75
N LYS A 12 -5.70 16.48 -5.72
CA LYS A 12 -7.04 15.97 -5.48
C LYS A 12 -7.02 14.45 -5.54
N GLN A 13 -7.33 13.81 -4.42
CA GLN A 13 -7.37 12.37 -4.29
C GLN A 13 -8.55 11.80 -5.08
N VAL A 14 -8.31 10.74 -5.86
CA VAL A 14 -9.37 10.04 -6.60
C VAL A 14 -9.60 8.67 -5.99
N ALA A 15 -8.59 7.80 -6.01
CA ALA A 15 -8.68 6.45 -5.48
C ALA A 15 -7.32 5.90 -5.09
N ILE A 16 -7.30 5.00 -4.12
CA ILE A 16 -6.17 4.14 -3.81
C ILE A 16 -6.65 2.70 -3.76
N VAL A 17 -5.87 1.82 -4.39
CA VAL A 17 -6.10 0.39 -4.42
C VAL A 17 -4.89 -0.29 -3.82
N ILE A 18 -5.11 -1.15 -2.85
CA ILE A 18 -4.06 -1.92 -2.19
C ILE A 18 -4.33 -3.39 -2.49
N GLY A 19 -3.34 -4.06 -3.06
CA GLY A 19 -3.43 -5.46 -3.46
C GLY A 19 -2.24 -6.27 -2.98
N LEU A 20 -2.44 -7.57 -2.90
CA LEU A 20 -1.44 -8.55 -2.50
C LEU A 20 -1.32 -9.62 -3.58
N VAL A 21 -0.10 -9.84 -4.06
CA VAL A 21 0.20 -10.87 -5.06
C VAL A 21 1.23 -11.84 -4.49
N HIS A 22 1.01 -13.14 -4.70
CA HIS A 22 1.93 -14.19 -4.27
C HIS A 22 3.05 -14.37 -5.32
N CYS A 23 4.24 -14.73 -4.86
CA CYS A 23 5.42 -14.95 -5.70
C CYS A 23 6.20 -16.17 -5.23
N GLU A 24 6.87 -16.86 -6.16
CA GLU A 24 7.70 -18.03 -5.85
C GLU A 24 8.98 -17.65 -5.11
N SER A 25 9.54 -16.48 -5.43
CA SER A 25 10.72 -15.89 -4.79
C SER A 25 10.60 -14.36 -4.70
N GLU A 26 11.38 -13.74 -3.81
CA GLU A 26 11.39 -12.28 -3.59
C GLU A 26 11.61 -11.48 -4.89
N SER A 27 12.48 -11.96 -5.78
CA SER A 27 12.82 -11.30 -7.05
C SER A 27 11.83 -11.58 -8.18
N SER A 28 10.93 -12.56 -8.01
CA SER A 28 9.95 -12.96 -9.03
C SER A 28 8.60 -12.24 -8.90
N CYS A 29 8.42 -11.41 -7.86
CA CYS A 29 7.15 -10.74 -7.65
C CYS A 29 6.80 -9.80 -8.82
N PRO A 30 5.61 -9.94 -9.43
CA PRO A 30 5.19 -9.02 -10.47
C PRO A 30 4.98 -7.64 -9.84
N GLY A 31 5.68 -6.63 -10.36
CA GLY A 31 5.56 -5.25 -9.88
C GLY A 31 4.12 -4.73 -9.94
N PRO A 32 3.76 -3.70 -9.15
CA PRO A 32 2.39 -3.23 -8.96
C PRO A 32 1.83 -2.54 -10.22
N THR A 33 2.69 -2.18 -11.17
CA THR A 33 2.32 -1.68 -12.50
C THR A 33 1.83 -2.80 -13.42
N ASN A 34 2.24 -4.05 -13.16
CA ASN A 34 1.83 -5.23 -13.93
C ASN A 34 0.62 -5.91 -13.28
N GLU A 35 0.69 -6.14 -11.97
CA GLU A 35 -0.34 -6.88 -11.25
C GLU A 35 -0.44 -6.46 -9.78
N LEU A 36 -1.67 -6.30 -9.29
CA LEU A 36 -1.98 -6.09 -7.86
C LEU A 36 -2.48 -7.35 -7.16
N GLY A 37 -2.89 -8.38 -7.92
CA GLY A 37 -3.38 -9.64 -7.37
C GLY A 37 -4.68 -9.48 -6.59
N THR A 38 -4.71 -10.04 -5.38
CA THR A 38 -5.87 -10.02 -4.49
C THR A 38 -6.04 -8.63 -3.88
N ILE A 39 -7.15 -7.95 -4.19
CA ILE A 39 -7.43 -6.62 -3.67
C ILE A 39 -7.82 -6.70 -2.19
N LEU A 40 -7.07 -6.01 -1.34
CA LEU A 40 -7.32 -5.89 0.09
C LEU A 40 -8.08 -4.61 0.44
N TYR A 41 -7.94 -3.57 -0.38
CA TYR A 41 -8.65 -2.30 -0.22
C TYR A 41 -8.81 -1.60 -1.57
N SER A 42 -9.97 -0.98 -1.77
CA SER A 42 -10.23 -0.08 -2.89
C SER A 42 -11.15 1.03 -2.41
N GLY A 43 -10.68 2.27 -2.47
CA GLY A 43 -11.47 3.41 -1.98
C GLY A 43 -10.70 4.71 -1.95
N SER A 44 -11.23 5.68 -1.20
CA SER A 44 -10.60 7.00 -1.05
C SER A 44 -9.32 6.93 -0.22
N PHE A 45 -8.37 7.80 -0.55
CA PHE A 45 -7.19 8.10 0.26
C PHE A 45 -7.35 9.48 0.89
N ASN A 46 -7.24 9.57 2.22
CA ASN A 46 -7.39 10.79 2.99
C ASN A 46 -6.19 10.96 3.95
N PRO A 47 -5.02 11.38 3.42
CA PRO A 47 -3.80 11.49 4.19
C PRO A 47 -3.92 12.58 5.26
N GLN A 48 -3.44 12.26 6.46
CA GLN A 48 -3.40 13.16 7.62
C GLN A 48 -1.97 13.66 7.85
N TYR A 49 -1.86 14.88 8.35
CA TYR A 49 -0.58 15.44 8.79
C TYR A 49 -0.23 14.93 10.18
N ALA A 50 1.04 14.56 10.39
CA ALA A 50 1.51 14.19 11.72
C ALA A 50 1.45 15.38 12.69
N THR A 51 1.22 15.07 13.96
CA THR A 51 1.35 16.01 15.08
C THR A 51 2.50 15.53 15.97
N PRO A 52 3.56 16.33 16.19
CA PRO A 52 3.77 17.69 15.70
C PRO A 52 4.08 17.75 14.19
N PRO A 53 3.74 18.87 13.51
CA PRO A 53 3.95 19.03 12.07
C PRO A 53 5.43 18.92 11.70
N GLY A 54 5.70 18.34 10.53
CA GLY A 54 7.07 18.17 9.99
C GLY A 54 7.78 16.88 10.43
N THR A 55 7.18 16.06 11.30
CA THR A 55 7.75 14.77 11.73
C THR A 55 7.58 13.66 10.69
N LEU A 56 6.46 13.67 9.96
CA LEU A 56 6.17 12.76 8.86
C LEU A 56 5.48 13.53 7.72
N PRO A 57 5.66 13.09 6.46
CA PRO A 57 4.82 13.55 5.36
C PRO A 57 3.34 13.17 5.60
N PRO A 58 2.39 13.75 4.84
CA PRO A 58 0.99 13.34 4.90
C PRO A 58 0.86 11.83 4.68
N HIS A 59 0.14 11.13 5.56
CA HIS A 59 0.06 9.68 5.53
C HIS A 59 -1.30 9.18 6.01
N GLN A 60 -1.65 7.95 5.61
CA GLN A 60 -2.82 7.26 6.13
C GLN A 60 -2.44 5.84 6.58
N ASN A 61 -3.00 5.45 7.72
CA ASN A 61 -2.87 4.10 8.25
C ASN A 61 -4.02 3.24 7.72
N PHE A 62 -3.66 2.05 7.24
CA PHE A 62 -4.59 1.04 6.75
C PHE A 62 -4.38 -0.23 7.57
N SER A 63 -5.47 -0.75 8.12
CA SER A 63 -5.52 -2.08 8.75
C SER A 63 -6.17 -3.01 7.75
N LEU A 64 -5.37 -3.88 7.14
CA LEU A 64 -5.82 -4.82 6.10
C LEU A 64 -5.70 -6.24 6.64
N GLN A 65 -6.67 -7.08 6.32
CA GLN A 65 -6.63 -8.51 6.66
C GLN A 65 -6.20 -9.31 5.44
N VAL A 66 -5.25 -10.22 5.63
CA VAL A 66 -4.88 -11.17 4.58
C VAL A 66 -5.94 -12.28 4.54
N PRO A 67 -6.51 -12.59 3.37
CA PRO A 67 -7.48 -13.68 3.25
C PRO A 67 -6.86 -15.01 3.69
N GLU A 68 -7.64 -15.85 4.40
CA GLU A 68 -7.17 -17.16 4.88
C GLU A 68 -6.73 -18.09 3.74
N THR A 69 -7.34 -17.93 2.57
CA THR A 69 -7.03 -18.69 1.34
C THR A 69 -5.74 -18.26 0.66
N PHE A 70 -5.09 -17.18 1.12
CA PHE A 70 -3.88 -16.66 0.48
C PHE A 70 -2.67 -17.58 0.74
N ALA A 71 -1.88 -17.84 -0.30
CA ALA A 71 -0.72 -18.73 -0.21
C ALA A 71 0.33 -18.21 0.79
N VAL A 72 0.96 -19.12 1.53
CA VAL A 72 2.15 -18.78 2.34
C VAL A 72 3.38 -18.66 1.45
N GLY A 73 4.37 -17.87 1.88
CA GLY A 73 5.60 -17.62 1.13
C GLY A 73 5.78 -16.16 0.77
N TYR A 74 6.60 -15.89 -0.25
CA TYR A 74 6.83 -14.52 -0.70
C TYR A 74 5.55 -13.91 -1.29
N ALA A 75 5.33 -12.65 -0.97
CA ALA A 75 4.23 -11.88 -1.49
C ALA A 75 4.67 -10.43 -1.67
N GLN A 76 4.11 -9.76 -2.66
CA GLN A 76 4.27 -8.34 -2.84
C GLN A 76 2.96 -7.63 -2.47
N LEU A 77 3.06 -6.66 -1.56
CA LEU A 77 2.02 -5.69 -1.29
C LEU A 77 2.19 -4.52 -2.26
N GLY A 78 1.26 -4.39 -3.19
CA GLY A 78 1.20 -3.33 -4.18
C GLY A 78 0.16 -2.27 -3.84
N VAL A 79 0.47 -1.02 -4.19
CA VAL A 79 -0.44 0.11 -4.07
C VAL A 79 -0.51 0.78 -5.43
N ALA A 80 -1.72 1.00 -5.93
CA ALA A 80 -1.99 1.89 -7.05
C ALA A 80 -2.77 3.10 -6.55
N HIS A 81 -2.22 4.28 -6.79
CA HIS A 81 -2.74 5.55 -6.29
C HIS A 81 -3.02 6.48 -7.46
N MET A 82 -4.30 6.83 -7.62
CA MET A 82 -4.78 7.76 -8.64
C MET A 82 -5.14 9.10 -7.99
N TYR A 83 -4.60 10.17 -8.55
CA TYR A 83 -4.88 11.53 -8.11
C TYR A 83 -4.79 12.52 -9.27
N LEU A 84 -5.37 13.70 -9.08
CA LEU A 84 -5.29 14.82 -10.01
C LEU A 84 -4.34 15.88 -9.44
N LEU A 85 -3.41 16.37 -10.26
CA LEU A 85 -2.38 17.33 -9.86
C LEU A 85 -2.61 18.71 -10.47
N GLY A 86 -2.43 19.74 -9.66
CA GLY A 86 -2.45 21.14 -10.06
C GLY A 86 -3.83 21.69 -10.41
N ALA A 87 -3.86 22.95 -10.84
CA ALA A 87 -5.10 23.65 -11.19
C ALA A 87 -5.80 23.06 -12.43
N GLY A 88 -5.01 22.48 -13.35
CA GLY A 88 -5.54 21.81 -14.55
C GLY A 88 -6.10 20.40 -14.29
N LEU A 89 -6.00 19.88 -13.06
CA LEU A 89 -6.48 18.54 -12.69
C LEU A 89 -5.89 17.41 -13.57
N SER A 90 -4.60 17.49 -13.90
CA SER A 90 -3.91 16.47 -14.70
C SER A 90 -3.93 15.11 -13.98
N PRO A 91 -4.40 14.03 -14.62
CA PRO A 91 -4.49 12.72 -13.99
C PRO A 91 -3.13 12.05 -13.88
N TYR A 92 -2.84 11.46 -12.72
CA TYR A 92 -1.67 10.66 -12.48
C TYR A 92 -2.04 9.33 -11.82
N LEU A 93 -1.29 8.30 -12.20
CA LEU A 93 -1.29 7.00 -11.56
C LEU A 93 0.12 6.73 -11.06
N GLU A 94 0.25 6.54 -9.76
CA GLU A 94 1.50 6.16 -9.12
C GLU A 94 1.35 4.79 -8.48
N THR A 95 2.37 3.95 -8.65
CA THR A 95 2.37 2.60 -8.08
C THR A 95 3.56 2.40 -7.16
N PHE A 96 3.32 1.80 -6.02
CA PHE A 96 4.33 1.49 -5.01
C PHE A 96 4.24 0.02 -4.64
N ASN A 97 5.36 -0.58 -4.27
CA ASN A 97 5.38 -1.96 -3.79
C ASN A 97 6.36 -2.15 -2.66
N THR A 98 6.15 -3.26 -1.98
CA THR A 98 7.08 -3.80 -1.01
C THR A 98 6.87 -5.29 -0.91
N THR A 99 7.96 -6.04 -0.76
CA THR A 99 7.92 -7.50 -0.68
C THR A 99 7.95 -7.92 0.78
N LEU A 100 7.18 -8.96 1.10
CA LEU A 100 7.05 -9.53 2.43
C LEU A 100 6.93 -11.05 2.36
N MET A 101 7.07 -11.69 3.51
CA MET A 101 6.86 -13.13 3.68
C MET A 101 5.58 -13.37 4.48
N ILE A 102 4.62 -14.08 3.88
CA ILE A 102 3.39 -14.52 4.53
C ILE A 102 3.64 -15.86 5.22
N THR A 103 3.34 -15.91 6.53
CA THR A 103 3.45 -17.14 7.34
C THR A 103 2.12 -17.43 8.03
N ASN A 104 1.89 -18.70 8.37
CA ASN A 104 0.76 -19.07 9.22
C ASN A 104 1.15 -18.83 10.68
N THR A 105 0.48 -17.90 11.35
CA THR A 105 0.69 -17.68 12.78
C THR A 105 -0.40 -18.42 13.56
N SER A 106 -0.13 -19.67 13.96
CA SER A 106 -0.94 -20.35 14.98
C SER A 106 -0.52 -19.85 16.37
N THR A 107 -1.13 -18.78 16.86
CA THR A 107 -1.05 -18.46 18.29
C THR A 107 -2.14 -19.25 19.01
N ALA A 108 -1.76 -20.01 20.04
CA ALA A 108 -2.60 -20.98 20.74
C ALA A 108 -3.68 -20.33 21.64
N ALA A 109 -4.47 -19.39 21.12
CA ALA A 109 -5.48 -18.67 21.89
C ALA A 109 -6.69 -18.16 21.11
N ASP A 110 -7.02 -18.68 19.91
CA ASP A 110 -8.36 -18.42 19.38
C ASP A 110 -8.90 -19.54 18.48
N SER A 111 -10.11 -19.96 18.77
CA SER A 111 -10.83 -21.04 18.10
C SER A 111 -11.64 -20.53 16.90
N GLN A 112 -11.08 -19.67 16.05
CA GLN A 112 -11.66 -19.23 14.77
C GLN A 112 -10.58 -18.77 13.78
N GLY A 113 -10.42 -19.47 12.65
CA GLY A 113 -9.76 -18.96 11.43
C GLY A 113 -8.23 -18.79 11.47
N ALA A 114 -7.50 -19.36 10.50
CA ALA A 114 -6.06 -19.19 10.41
C ALA A 114 -5.69 -17.76 10.00
N THR A 115 -5.47 -16.87 10.97
CA THR A 115 -5.10 -15.47 10.70
C THR A 115 -3.67 -15.39 10.17
N LYS A 116 -3.49 -14.88 8.95
CA LYS A 116 -2.18 -14.60 8.33
C LYS A 116 -1.78 -13.15 8.62
N THR A 117 -0.58 -12.96 9.13
CA THR A 117 -0.10 -11.65 9.60
C THR A 117 1.17 -11.25 8.87
N PHE A 118 1.32 -9.95 8.59
CA PHE A 118 2.57 -9.34 8.10
C PHE A 118 2.97 -8.18 9.03
N SER A 119 4.27 -8.00 9.27
CA SER A 119 4.77 -7.03 10.25
C SER A 119 4.83 -5.61 9.68
N GLY A 120 4.70 -4.62 10.56
CA GLY A 120 4.44 -3.20 10.28
C GLY A 120 5.16 -2.64 9.07
N MET A 121 4.38 -2.23 8.07
CA MET A 121 4.89 -1.85 6.75
C MET A 121 4.66 -0.37 6.44
N ARG A 122 5.70 0.30 5.94
CA ARG A 122 5.69 1.70 5.51
C ARG A 122 5.98 1.77 4.02
N ILE A 123 5.00 2.22 3.24
CA ILE A 123 5.13 2.43 1.80
C ILE A 123 5.31 3.93 1.57
N VAL A 124 6.50 4.31 1.12
CA VAL A 124 6.89 5.70 0.89
C VAL A 124 6.74 6.02 -0.59
N GLY A 125 5.93 7.03 -0.92
CA GLY A 125 5.87 7.53 -2.28
C GLY A 125 7.21 8.12 -2.73
N LYS A 126 7.60 7.93 -3.99
CA LYS A 126 8.83 8.53 -4.51
C LYS A 126 8.67 10.06 -4.59
N PRO A 127 9.63 10.86 -4.09
CA PRO A 127 9.59 12.30 -4.27
C PRO A 127 9.76 12.64 -5.76
N ARG A 128 8.90 13.49 -6.31
CA ARG A 128 9.05 13.99 -7.68
C ARG A 128 10.11 15.08 -7.73
N LEU A 129 11.23 14.80 -8.41
CA LEU A 129 12.17 15.82 -8.90
C LEU A 129 11.53 16.55 -10.09
N ARG A 130 11.74 17.87 -10.16
CA ARG A 130 11.26 18.76 -11.23
C ARG A 130 11.49 18.13 -12.60
N GLN A 131 10.44 18.01 -13.41
CA GLN A 131 10.58 17.98 -14.87
C GLN A 131 10.58 19.42 -15.37
#